data_AF-A0A3G9H6I0-F1
#
_entry.id   AF-A0A3G9H6I0-F1
#
_cell.length_a   1.000
_cell.length_b   1.000
_cell.length_c   1.000
_cell.angle_alpha   90.00
_cell.angle_beta   90.00
_cell.angle_gamma   90.00
#
_symmetry.space_group_name_H-M   'P 1'
#
loop_
_entity.id
_entity.type
_entity.pdbx_description
1 polymer ?
#
loop_
_entity_poly.entity_id
_entity_poly.type
_entity_poly.pdbx_seq_one_letter_code
_entity_poly.pdbx_strand_id
1 'polypeptide(L)'
;MGFKTSSGVERIFTVELKKVDGKWRAWVDFEAGSEPEVLGSCPLCGSDVVESPLSFGCSKWDNGCRFAIFKNSLKRFGGKMLGKHVAAELLRSGETEVKIRAFDGSERSVRLVLDPDFGCSIDFDREL
;
A
#
# COMPACT_ATOMS: atom_id res chain seq x y z
N MET A 1 -3.24 -15.49 -14.19
CA MET A 1 -2.47 -14.44 -14.87
C MET A 1 -2.87 -13.13 -14.21
N GLY A 2 -1.95 -12.46 -13.51
CA GLY A 2 -2.26 -11.22 -12.79
C GLY A 2 -2.27 -10.03 -13.74
N PHE A 3 -3.25 -9.14 -13.61
CA PHE A 3 -3.33 -7.90 -14.38
C PHE A 3 -3.09 -6.73 -13.44
N LYS A 4 -2.08 -5.91 -13.74
CA LYS A 4 -1.87 -4.65 -13.04
C LYS A 4 -2.84 -3.62 -13.57
N THR A 5 -3.69 -3.10 -12.70
CA THR A 5 -4.59 -2.00 -13.04
C THR A 5 -3.80 -0.71 -13.27
N SER A 6 -4.40 0.30 -13.88
CA SER A 6 -3.81 1.64 -14.05
C SER A 6 -3.36 2.27 -12.72
N SER A 7 -3.89 1.79 -11.61
CA SER A 7 -3.53 2.18 -10.25
C SER A 7 -2.29 1.48 -9.68
N GLY A 8 -1.68 0.56 -10.43
CA GLY A 8 -0.53 -0.24 -10.00
C GLY A 8 -0.87 -1.41 -9.06
N VAL A 9 -2.14 -1.51 -8.63
CA VAL A 9 -2.62 -2.65 -7.83
C VAL A 9 -2.84 -3.85 -8.74
N GLU A 10 -2.21 -4.96 -8.38
CA GLU A 10 -2.34 -6.23 -9.09
C GLU A 10 -3.62 -6.94 -8.64
N ARG A 11 -4.45 -7.32 -9.61
CA ARG A 11 -5.67 -8.09 -9.36
C ARG A 11 -5.74 -9.28 -10.30
N ILE A 12 -6.29 -10.36 -9.79
CA ILE A 12 -6.69 -11.50 -10.61
C ILE A 12 -8.09 -11.16 -11.12
N PHE A 13 -8.33 -11.40 -12.40
CA PHE A 13 -9.66 -11.30 -12.98
C PHE A 13 -10.03 -12.66 -13.58
N THR A 14 -11.21 -13.16 -13.26
CA THR A 14 -11.73 -14.39 -13.86
C THR A 14 -12.48 -14.04 -15.13
N VAL A 15 -12.21 -14.77 -16.21
CA VAL A 15 -12.92 -14.57 -17.48
C VAL A 15 -13.83 -15.76 -17.72
N GLU A 16 -15.13 -15.48 -17.84
CA GLU A 16 -16.17 -16.48 -18.11
C GLU A 16 -16.83 -16.21 -19.45
N LEU A 17 -17.31 -17.25 -20.12
CA LEU A 17 -18.13 -17.09 -21.33
C LEU A 17 -19.60 -16.97 -20.94
N LYS A 18 -20.21 -15.80 -21.19
CA LYS A 18 -21.64 -15.57 -21.00
C LYS A 18 -22.35 -15.41 -22.34
N LYS A 19 -23.54 -15.97 -22.47
CA LYS A 19 -24.37 -15.86 -23.68
C LYS A 19 -25.25 -14.62 -23.54
N VAL A 20 -24.99 -13.59 -24.36
CA VAL A 20 -25.73 -12.32 -24.39
C VAL A 20 -26.31 -12.18 -25.79
N ASP A 21 -27.64 -12.07 -25.89
CA ASP A 21 -28.38 -12.01 -27.16
C ASP A 21 -28.03 -13.16 -28.13
N GLY A 22 -27.92 -14.37 -27.58
CA GLY A 22 -27.57 -15.57 -28.36
C GLY A 22 -26.11 -15.66 -28.81
N LYS A 23 -25.28 -14.63 -28.53
CA LYS A 23 -23.85 -14.60 -28.86
C LYS A 23 -23.00 -14.83 -27.62
N TRP A 24 -21.92 -15.60 -27.76
CA TRP A 24 -20.94 -15.76 -26.70
C TRP A 24 -20.11 -14.48 -26.55
N ARG A 25 -20.03 -13.98 -25.32
CA ARG A 25 -19.17 -12.86 -24.96
C ARG A 25 -18.28 -13.30 -23.80
N ALA A 26 -17.01 -12.93 -23.86
CA ALA A 26 -16.14 -12.99 -22.70
C ALA A 26 -16.61 -11.94 -21.69
N TRP A 27 -16.93 -12.39 -20.49
CA TRP A 27 -17.32 -11.58 -19.36
C TRP A 27 -16.20 -11.63 -18.34
N VAL A 28 -15.67 -10.46 -18.00
CA VAL A 28 -14.65 -10.34 -16.96
C VAL A 28 -15.36 -10.12 -15.63
N ASP A 29 -15.14 -11.02 -14.68
CA ASP A 29 -15.51 -10.82 -13.29
C ASP A 29 -14.48 -9.87 -12.66
N PHE A 30 -14.92 -8.64 -12.38
CA PHE A 30 -14.10 -7.61 -11.76
C PHE A 30 -14.00 -7.74 -10.23
N GLU A 31 -14.77 -8.65 -9.64
CA GLU A 31 -14.85 -8.89 -8.19
C GLU A 31 -14.13 -10.18 -7.76
N ALA A 32 -13.93 -11.14 -8.67
CA ALA A 32 -13.21 -12.38 -8.39
C ALA A 32 -11.77 -12.12 -7.92
N GLY A 33 -11.40 -12.60 -6.72
CA GLY A 33 -10.07 -12.43 -6.15
C GLY A 33 -9.77 -11.00 -5.67
N SER A 34 -10.81 -10.22 -5.38
CA SER A 34 -10.70 -8.85 -4.87
C SER A 34 -10.55 -8.74 -3.35
N GLU A 35 -10.49 -9.87 -2.64
CA GLU A 35 -10.27 -9.86 -1.19
C GLU A 35 -8.97 -9.11 -0.85
N PRO A 36 -9.07 -8.00 -0.12
CA PRO A 36 -7.90 -7.20 0.19
C PRO A 36 -6.98 -7.98 1.13
N GLU A 37 -5.73 -8.11 0.72
CA GLU A 37 -4.68 -8.67 1.56
C GLU A 37 -4.50 -7.82 2.82
N VAL A 38 -4.59 -8.47 3.99
CA VAL A 38 -4.38 -7.83 5.29
C VAL A 38 -2.88 -7.73 5.56
N LEU A 39 -2.38 -6.49 5.66
CA LEU A 39 -0.96 -6.20 5.87
C LEU A 39 -0.57 -6.11 7.35
N GLY A 40 -1.53 -5.89 8.24
CA GLY A 40 -1.31 -5.75 9.67
C GLY A 40 -2.48 -5.07 10.38
N SER A 41 -2.32 -4.82 11.68
CA SER A 41 -3.33 -4.14 12.50
C SER A 41 -3.11 -2.63 12.54
N CYS A 42 -4.20 -1.87 12.49
CA CYS A 42 -4.17 -0.41 12.55
C CYS A 42 -3.79 0.05 13.97
N PRO A 43 -2.80 0.95 14.13
CA PRO A 43 -2.39 1.43 15.44
C PRO A 43 -3.42 2.33 16.14
N LEU A 44 -4.37 2.92 15.40
CA LEU A 44 -5.41 3.80 15.96
C LEU A 44 -6.63 3.05 16.49
N CYS A 45 -7.08 2.00 15.78
CA CYS A 45 -8.36 1.34 16.06
C CYS A 45 -8.30 -0.19 16.10
N GLY A 46 -7.12 -0.79 15.89
CA GLY A 46 -6.90 -2.24 15.92
C GLY A 46 -7.52 -3.03 14.75
N SER A 47 -8.22 -2.37 13.82
CA SER A 47 -8.81 -3.03 12.64
C SER A 47 -7.76 -3.27 11.55
N ASP A 48 -8.08 -4.10 10.57
CA ASP A 48 -7.12 -4.48 9.52
C ASP A 48 -6.65 -3.30 8.67
N VAL A 49 -5.37 -3.31 8.28
CA VAL A 49 -4.80 -2.41 7.28
C VAL A 49 -4.69 -3.14 5.96
N VAL A 50 -5.23 -2.52 4.90
CA VAL A 50 -5.34 -3.10 3.57
C VAL A 50 -4.69 -2.21 2.53
N GLU A 51 -4.27 -2.81 1.41
CA GLU A 51 -3.72 -2.05 0.29
C GLU A 51 -4.81 -1.35 -0.54
N SER A 52 -4.59 -0.06 -0.76
CA SER A 52 -5.31 0.76 -1.72
C SER A 52 -4.37 1.24 -2.83
N PRO A 53 -4.90 1.75 -3.97
CA PRO A 53 -4.13 2.40 -5.02
C PRO A 53 -3.04 3.36 -4.54
N LEU A 54 -3.37 4.26 -3.61
CA LEU A 54 -2.51 5.36 -3.19
C LEU A 54 -1.83 5.14 -1.84
N SER A 55 -2.35 4.22 -1.01
CA SER A 55 -1.97 4.08 0.39
C SER A 55 -2.19 2.67 0.90
N PHE A 56 -1.65 2.39 2.08
CA PHE A 56 -1.98 1.27 2.94
C PHE A 56 -2.80 1.83 4.10
N GLY A 57 -4.11 1.61 4.08
CA GLY A 57 -5.07 2.31 4.94
C GLY A 57 -5.88 1.36 5.80
N CYS A 58 -6.43 1.88 6.90
CA CYS A 58 -7.35 1.13 7.72
C CYS A 58 -8.60 0.71 6.92
N SER A 59 -9.03 -0.54 7.07
CA SER A 59 -10.27 -1.06 6.47
C SER A 59 -11.51 -0.30 6.93
N LYS A 60 -11.47 0.27 8.14
CA LYS A 60 -12.53 1.09 8.72
C LYS A 60 -12.36 2.59 8.46
N TRP A 61 -11.71 2.98 7.35
CA TRP A 61 -11.55 4.40 7.04
C TRP A 61 -12.90 5.13 6.90
N ASP A 62 -13.89 4.46 6.32
CA ASP A 62 -15.26 4.96 6.15
C ASP A 62 -16.00 5.13 7.49
N ASN A 63 -15.61 4.34 8.51
CA ASN A 63 -16.12 4.45 9.88
C ASN A 63 -15.36 5.50 10.73
N GLY A 64 -14.54 6.35 10.11
CA GLY A 64 -13.89 7.49 10.75
C GLY A 64 -12.42 7.29 11.13
N CYS A 65 -11.82 6.12 10.91
CA CYS A 65 -10.39 5.92 11.16
C CYS A 65 -9.54 6.56 10.06
N ARG A 66 -8.74 7.59 10.36
CA ARG A 66 -7.96 8.31 9.34
C ARG A 66 -6.54 7.78 9.11
N PHE A 67 -6.20 6.64 9.70
CA PHE A 67 -4.88 6.05 9.53
C PHE A 67 -4.64 5.58 8.09
N ALA A 68 -3.61 6.14 7.46
CA ALA A 68 -3.15 5.72 6.14
C ALA A 68 -1.65 6.00 5.94
N ILE A 69 -0.91 5.00 5.47
CA ILE A 69 0.48 5.13 5.03
C ILE A 69 0.45 5.35 3.51
N PHE A 70 0.79 6.55 3.05
CA PHE A 70 0.80 6.84 1.61
C PHE A 70 2.00 6.22 0.91
N LYS A 71 1.78 5.62 -0.27
CA LYS A 71 2.85 4.98 -1.05
C LYS A 71 3.92 5.97 -1.50
N ASN A 72 3.59 7.26 -1.58
CA ASN A 72 4.51 8.32 -2.01
C ASN A 72 5.16 9.08 -0.85
N SER A 73 5.01 8.67 0.42
CA SER A 73 5.52 9.42 1.58
C SER A 73 7.01 9.75 1.49
N LEU A 74 7.82 8.85 0.91
CA LEU A 74 9.26 9.05 0.75
C LEU A 74 9.66 9.87 -0.48
N LYS A 75 8.74 10.12 -1.42
CA LYS A 75 9.05 10.75 -2.72
C LYS A 75 9.64 12.15 -2.55
N ARG A 76 9.16 12.90 -1.55
CA ARG A 76 9.67 14.24 -1.20
C ARG A 76 11.13 14.24 -0.70
N PHE A 77 11.63 13.08 -0.29
CA PHE A 77 13.00 12.88 0.20
C PHE A 77 13.86 12.11 -0.82
N GLY A 78 13.39 11.94 -2.06
CA GLY A 78 14.09 11.16 -3.08
C GLY A 78 14.04 9.64 -2.87
N GLY A 79 13.11 9.15 -2.04
CA GLY A 79 12.84 7.73 -1.87
C GLY A 79 11.87 7.18 -2.91
N LYS A 80 11.88 5.84 -3.06
CA LYS A 80 10.96 5.11 -3.93
C LYS A 80 9.56 5.01 -3.32
N MET A 81 8.59 4.56 -4.12
CA MET A 81 7.26 4.24 -3.59
C MET A 81 7.33 3.09 -2.58
N LEU A 82 6.60 3.20 -1.48
CA LEU A 82 6.49 2.15 -0.48
C LEU A 82 5.76 0.94 -1.07
N GLY A 83 6.39 -0.23 -0.95
CA GLY A 83 5.79 -1.51 -1.28
C GLY A 83 5.07 -2.14 -0.10
N LYS A 84 4.26 -3.17 -0.36
CA LYS A 84 3.51 -3.90 0.67
C LYS A 84 4.39 -4.42 1.80
N HIS A 85 5.56 -4.98 1.46
CA HIS A 85 6.50 -5.53 2.43
C HIS A 85 6.96 -4.48 3.46
N VAL A 86 7.34 -3.29 2.99
CA VAL A 86 7.80 -2.19 3.85
C VAL A 86 6.66 -1.72 4.76
N ALA A 87 5.43 -1.64 4.24
CA ALA A 87 4.28 -1.28 5.04
C ALA A 87 3.95 -2.33 6.10
N ALA A 88 3.95 -3.62 5.75
CA ALA A 88 3.72 -4.72 6.68
C ALA A 88 4.81 -4.79 7.76
N GLU A 89 6.06 -4.55 7.39
CA GLU A 89 7.18 -4.45 8.33
C GLU A 89 6.98 -3.28 9.29
N LEU A 90 6.70 -2.08 8.77
CA LEU A 90 6.45 -0.89 9.57
C LEU A 90 5.30 -1.06 10.57
N LEU A 91 4.22 -1.74 10.17
CA LEU A 91 3.09 -2.04 11.07
C LEU A 91 3.45 -3.05 12.17
N ARG A 92 4.40 -3.95 11.92
CA ARG A 92 4.80 -5.02 12.85
C ARG A 92 5.87 -4.57 13.84
N SER A 93 6.93 -3.92 13.37
CA SER A 93 8.05 -3.46 14.20
C SER A 93 7.89 -2.03 14.69
N GLY A 94 7.01 -1.23 14.07
CA GLY A 94 6.90 0.21 14.32
C GLY A 94 7.96 1.05 13.62
N GLU A 95 8.94 0.41 12.98
CA GLU A 95 10.07 1.06 12.31
C GLU A 95 10.67 0.15 11.23
N THR A 96 11.25 0.75 10.19
CA THR A 96 11.94 0.03 9.12
C THR A 96 13.02 0.90 8.51
N GLU A 97 14.08 0.30 7.97
CA GLU A 97 15.09 1.04 7.20
C GLU A 97 14.69 1.13 5.73
N VAL A 98 14.84 2.31 5.12
CA VAL A 98 14.58 2.55 3.70
C VAL A 98 15.71 3.36 3.08
N LYS A 99 16.00 3.10 1.82
CA LYS A 99 17.00 3.87 1.07
C LYS A 99 16.36 5.08 0.39
N ILE A 100 16.99 6.23 0.56
CA ILE A 100 16.63 7.46 -0.12
C ILE A 100 17.82 7.99 -0.91
N ARG A 101 17.54 8.69 -2.01
CA ARG A 101 18.56 9.34 -2.83
C ARG A 101 18.51 10.85 -2.61
N ALA A 102 19.63 11.41 -2.14
CA ALA A 102 19.77 12.85 -1.95
C ALA A 102 19.96 13.57 -3.30
N PHE A 103 19.80 14.90 -3.27
CA PHE A 103 19.91 15.75 -4.46
C PHE A 103 21.30 15.74 -5.10
N ASP A 104 22.34 15.49 -4.29
CA ASP A 104 23.73 15.31 -4.73
C ASP A 104 23.96 13.96 -5.43
N GLY A 105 22.94 13.10 -5.49
CA GLY A 105 23.00 11.77 -6.08
C GLY A 105 23.48 10.68 -5.13
N SER A 106 23.87 11.01 -3.90
CA SER A 106 24.25 10.03 -2.87
C SER A 106 23.04 9.24 -2.39
N GLU A 107 23.24 7.94 -2.10
CA GLU A 107 22.23 7.09 -1.47
C GLU A 107 22.54 6.95 0.01
N ARG A 108 21.52 7.17 0.85
CA ARG A 108 21.62 6.94 2.29
C ARG A 108 20.44 6.12 2.80
N SER A 109 20.71 5.30 3.80
CA SER A 109 19.68 4.60 4.57
C SER A 109 19.11 5.55 5.61
N VAL A 110 17.79 5.61 5.72
CA VAL A 110 17.07 6.35 6.76
C VAL A 110 16.08 5.44 7.45
N ARG A 111 15.77 5.75 8.70
CA ARG A 111 14.79 5.01 9.49
C ARG A 111 13.42 5.65 9.31
N LEU A 112 12.49 4.86 8.81
CA LEU A 112 11.08 5.21 8.72
C LEU A 112 10.39 4.68 9.97
N VAL A 113 9.71 5.55 10.71
CA VAL A 113 8.99 5.23 11.95
C VAL A 113 7.50 5.38 11.71
N LEU A 114 6.72 4.50 12.34
CA LEU A 114 5.27 4.51 12.28
C LEU A 114 4.77 5.74 13.05
N ASP A 115 3.94 6.54 12.38
CA ASP A 115 3.38 7.75 12.93
C ASP A 115 1.86 7.59 12.99
N PRO A 116 1.22 7.59 14.17
CA PRO A 116 -0.23 7.41 14.27
C PRO A 116 -1.04 8.51 13.56
N ASP A 117 -0.51 9.73 13.46
CA ASP A 117 -1.19 10.89 12.89
C ASP A 117 -0.95 11.02 11.38
N PHE A 118 0.29 10.80 10.94
CA PHE A 118 0.72 10.99 9.54
C PHE A 118 0.94 9.67 8.77
N GLY A 119 0.74 8.53 9.43
CA GLY A 119 1.00 7.20 8.90
C GLY A 119 2.46 6.78 9.06
N CYS A 120 3.39 7.60 8.55
CA CYS A 120 4.83 7.36 8.72
C CYS A 120 5.68 8.64 8.63
N SER A 121 6.77 8.67 9.40
CA SER A 121 7.70 9.81 9.51
C SER A 121 9.15 9.31 9.46
N ILE A 122 10.06 10.08 8.84
CA ILE A 122 11.49 9.76 8.87
C ILE A 122 12.06 10.31 10.17
N ASP A 123 12.72 9.46 10.93
CA ASP A 123 13.45 9.86 12.14
C ASP A 123 14.80 10.45 11.70
N PHE A 124 14.96 11.76 11.88
CA PHE A 124 16.20 12.50 11.58
C PHE A 124 17.08 12.69 12.82
N ASP A 125 16.62 12.31 14.01
CA ASP A 125 17.31 12.57 15.28
C ASP A 125 18.38 11.53 15.60
N ARG A 126 18.48 10.46 14.80
CA ARG A 126 19.58 9.48 14.86
C ARG A 126 20.28 9.41 13.51
N GLU A 127 21.23 10.31 13.28
CA GLU A 127 22.28 10.08 12.28
C GLU A 127 23.05 8.82 12.68
N LEU A 128 23.15 7.86 11.75
CA LEU A 128 24.04 6.69 11.83
C LEU A 128 25.46 7.09 11.42
#